data_AF-A0A013WDS5-F1
#
_entry.id   AF-A0A013WDS5-F1
#
_cell.length_a   1.000
_cell.length_b   1.000
_cell.length_c   1.000
_cell.angle_alpha   90.00
_cell.angle_beta   90.00
_cell.angle_gamma   90.00
#
_symmetry.space_group_name_H-M   'P 1'
#
loop_
_entity.id
_entity.type
_entity.pdbx_description
1 polymer ?
#
loop_
_entity_poly.entity_id
_entity_poly.type
_entity_poly.pdbx_seq_one_letter_code
_entity_poly.pdbx_strand_id
1 'polypeptide(L)'
;MAANPSDERLIELLSSSPRQEHDFYYDAFWELSSERHDGMSARPIPVSKIEAYSEKPVLRLTLREQWAFKRIIRELDNAYLTIEAERAKASTKGAKKGGK
;
A
#
# COMPACT_ATOMS: atom_id res chain seq x y z
N MET A 1 -0.58 -33.25 -6.60
CA MET A 1 -0.51 -31.80 -6.88
C MET A 1 0.91 -31.34 -6.61
N ALA A 2 1.66 -30.92 -7.64
CA ALA A 2 3.01 -30.39 -7.46
C ALA A 2 2.89 -28.90 -7.09
N ALA A 3 3.40 -28.51 -5.91
CA ALA A 3 3.57 -27.11 -5.56
C ALA A 3 4.55 -26.48 -6.56
N ASN A 4 4.23 -25.30 -7.07
CA ASN A 4 5.06 -24.61 -8.05
C ASN A 4 6.38 -24.19 -7.39
N PRO A 5 7.55 -24.46 -7.99
CA PRO A 5 8.86 -24.12 -7.40
C PRO A 5 9.07 -22.60 -7.23
N SER A 6 8.20 -21.78 -7.83
CA SER A 6 8.18 -20.32 -7.65
C SER A 6 7.61 -19.88 -6.29
N ASP A 7 6.72 -20.67 -5.67
CA ASP A 7 6.16 -20.36 -4.36
C ASP A 7 7.21 -20.51 -3.25
N GLU A 8 8.03 -21.56 -3.32
CA GLU A 8 9.05 -21.86 -2.30
C GLU A 8 10.12 -20.76 -2.23
N ARG A 9 10.51 -20.23 -3.40
CA ARG A 9 11.44 -19.10 -3.51
C ARG A 9 10.86 -17.80 -2.97
N LEU A 10 9.57 -17.54 -3.18
CA LEU A 10 8.89 -16.37 -2.63
C LEU A 10 8.75 -16.47 -1.11
N ILE A 11 8.46 -17.67 -0.60
CA ILE A 11 8.40 -17.96 0.84
C ILE A 11 9.77 -17.76 1.49
N GLU A 12 10.87 -18.25 0.88
CA GLU A 12 12.24 -18.00 1.37
C GLU A 12 12.63 -16.51 1.33
N LEU A 13 12.22 -15.77 0.30
CA LEU A 13 12.52 -14.34 0.16
C LEU A 13 11.78 -13.48 1.20
N LEU A 14 10.53 -13.86 1.51
CA LEU A 14 9.72 -13.25 2.55
C LEU A 14 10.23 -13.62 3.94
N SER A 15 10.70 -14.86 4.13
CA SER A 15 11.26 -15.35 5.40
C SER A 15 12.67 -14.80 5.71
N SER A 16 13.47 -14.50 4.68
CA SER A 16 14.82 -13.92 4.81
C SER A 16 14.85 -12.38 4.87
N SER A 17 13.70 -11.71 4.78
CA SER A 17 13.65 -10.24 4.88
C SER A 17 13.62 -9.82 6.35
N PRO A 18 14.58 -9.01 6.84
CA PRO A 18 14.61 -8.52 8.23
C PRO A 18 13.59 -7.39 8.48
N ARG A 19 12.39 -7.48 7.90
CA ARG A 19 11.32 -6.47 8.04
C ARG A 19 10.38 -6.78 9.21
N GLN A 20 10.91 -7.38 10.28
CA GLN A 20 10.09 -7.79 11.44
C GLN A 20 9.77 -6.65 12.41
N GLU A 21 10.13 -5.41 12.08
CA GLU A 21 9.42 -4.23 12.55
C GLU A 21 8.53 -3.75 11.41
N HIS A 22 7.41 -4.45 11.20
CA HIS A 22 6.33 -3.92 10.39
C HIS A 22 5.84 -2.67 11.11
N ASP A 23 6.33 -1.50 10.67
CA ASP A 23 5.86 -0.19 11.12
C ASP A 23 4.33 -0.24 11.12
N PHE A 24 3.71 -0.08 12.28
CA PHE A 24 2.27 -0.16 12.48
C PHE A 24 1.49 0.61 11.40
N TYR A 25 2.02 1.76 10.96
CA TYR A 25 1.46 2.59 9.90
C TYR A 25 1.60 1.99 8.50
N TYR A 26 2.70 1.29 8.21
CA TYR A 26 2.91 0.60 6.93
C TYR A 26 1.98 -0.62 6.79
N ASP A 27 1.81 -1.39 7.87
CA ASP A 27 0.89 -2.52 7.88
C ASP A 27 -0.56 -2.04 7.66
N ALA A 28 -0.96 -1.03 8.44
CA ALA A 28 -2.26 -0.40 8.29
C ALA A 28 -2.46 0.22 6.90
N PHE A 29 -1.42 0.83 6.33
CA PHE A 29 -1.45 1.36 4.97
C PHE A 29 -1.74 0.27 3.94
N TRP A 30 -1.07 -0.88 4.01
CA TRP A 30 -1.30 -1.99 3.08
C TRP A 30 -2.70 -2.60 3.25
N GLU A 31 -3.18 -2.76 4.48
CA GLU A 31 -4.56 -3.21 4.72
C GLU A 31 -5.57 -2.21 4.12
N LEU A 32 -5.41 -0.92 4.39
CA LEU A 32 -6.27 0.14 3.85
C LEU A 32 -6.15 0.32 2.33
N SER A 33 -5.02 -0.07 1.74
CA SER A 33 -4.80 -0.02 0.30
C SER A 33 -5.74 -0.97 -0.46
N SER A 34 -6.16 -2.08 0.18
CA SER A 34 -7.15 -3.01 -0.39
C SER A 34 -8.56 -2.41 -0.50
N GLU A 35 -8.86 -1.39 0.30
CA GLU A 35 -10.15 -0.67 0.32
C GLU A 35 -10.20 0.47 -0.71
N ARG A 36 -9.14 0.65 -1.52
CA ARG A 36 -9.14 1.61 -2.62
C ARG A 36 -10.17 1.20 -3.66
N HIS A 37 -10.85 2.19 -4.23
CA HIS A 37 -11.73 1.94 -5.37
C HIS A 37 -10.93 1.42 -6.56
N ASP A 38 -11.29 0.23 -7.05
CA ASP A 38 -10.81 -0.31 -8.32
C ASP A 38 -11.22 0.60 -9.49
N GLY A 39 -10.24 0.95 -10.32
CA GLY A 39 -10.41 1.76 -11.51
C GLY A 39 -9.13 1.81 -12.35
N MET A 40 -9.15 2.49 -13.50
CA MET A 40 -8.00 2.59 -14.43
C MET A 40 -6.75 3.29 -13.85
N SER A 41 -6.81 3.80 -12.63
CA SER A 41 -5.71 4.51 -11.96
C SER A 41 -5.84 4.37 -10.45
N ALA A 42 -4.71 4.25 -9.74
CA ALA A 42 -4.69 4.26 -8.29
C ALA A 42 -5.34 5.55 -7.76
N ARG A 43 -6.35 5.39 -6.91
CA ARG A 43 -7.03 6.50 -6.22
C ARG A 43 -6.59 6.59 -4.77
N PRO A 44 -6.72 7.77 -4.13
CA PRO A 44 -6.46 7.91 -2.72
C PRO A 44 -7.38 7.03 -1.88
N ILE A 45 -6.86 6.57 -0.76
CA ILE A 45 -7.61 5.78 0.22
C ILE A 45 -8.75 6.67 0.77
N PRO A 46 -10.01 6.19 0.78
CA PRO A 46 -11.12 6.97 1.32
C PRO A 46 -10.87 7.35 2.78
N VAL A 47 -11.05 8.63 3.10
CA VAL A 47 -10.81 9.16 4.46
C VAL A 47 -11.64 8.43 5.51
N SER A 48 -12.88 8.10 5.19
CA SER A 48 -13.78 7.34 6.06
C SER A 48 -13.26 5.95 6.41
N LYS A 49 -12.47 5.32 5.53
CA LYS A 49 -11.84 4.01 5.80
C LYS A 49 -10.64 4.16 6.74
N ILE A 50 -9.88 5.23 6.58
CA ILE A 50 -8.75 5.57 7.49
C ILE A 50 -9.28 5.87 8.90
N GLU A 51 -10.39 6.60 9.01
CA GLU A 51 -11.06 6.89 10.27
C GLU A 51 -11.62 5.62 10.92
N ALA A 52 -12.38 4.82 10.16
CA ALA A 52 -12.91 3.55 10.68
C ALA A 52 -11.80 2.60 11.16
N TYR A 53 -10.62 2.63 10.53
CA TYR A 53 -9.47 1.85 10.99
C TYR A 53 -8.91 2.37 12.30
N SER A 54 -8.72 3.68 12.45
CA SER A 54 -8.16 4.27 13.67
C SER A 54 -9.10 4.21 14.87
N GLU A 55 -10.41 4.09 14.63
CA GLU A 55 -11.45 3.88 15.64
C GLU A 55 -11.58 2.42 16.11
N LYS A 56 -10.86 1.47 15.50
CA LYS A 56 -10.91 0.05 15.91
C LYS A 56 -10.52 -0.08 17.40
N PRO A 57 -11.35 -0.72 18.25
CA PRO A 57 -11.12 -0.79 19.69
C PRO A 57 -9.84 -1.54 20.08
N VAL A 58 -9.32 -2.40 19.20
CA VAL A 58 -8.05 -3.12 19.40
C VAL A 58 -6.84 -2.18 19.43
N LEU A 59 -6.91 -1.03 18.74
CA LEU A 59 -5.79 -0.10 18.62
C LEU A 59 -5.65 0.81 19.84
N ARG A 60 -6.74 1.01 20.60
CA ARG A 60 -6.80 1.84 21.82
C ARG A 60 -6.19 3.24 21.64
N LEU A 61 -6.28 3.79 20.43
CA LEU A 61 -5.74 5.12 20.11
C LEU A 61 -6.60 6.20 20.73
N THR A 62 -5.96 7.18 21.36
CA THR A 62 -6.59 8.44 21.78
C THR A 62 -7.02 9.25 20.55
N LEU A 63 -7.93 10.21 20.74
CA LEU A 63 -8.32 11.14 19.68
C LEU A 63 -7.11 11.81 19.02
N ARG A 64 -6.11 12.24 19.81
CA ARG A 64 -4.90 12.86 19.26
C ARG A 64 -4.10 11.90 18.38
N GLU A 65 -3.99 10.65 18.78
CA GLU A 65 -3.28 9.61 18.02
C GLU A 65 -4.06 9.19 16.77
N GLN A 66 -5.39 9.17 16.81
CA GLN A 66 -6.22 8.93 15.63
C GLN A 66 -6.00 10.02 14.57
N TRP A 67 -5.88 11.28 14.99
CA TRP A 67 -5.55 12.39 14.09
C TRP A 67 -4.13 12.28 13.51
N ALA A 68 -3.16 11.88 14.34
CA ALA A 68 -1.79 11.64 13.88
C ALA A 68 -1.73 10.47 12.89
N PHE A 69 -2.42 9.37 13.19
CA PHE A 69 -2.55 8.20 12.33
C PHE A 69 -3.15 8.56 10.97
N LYS A 70 -4.29 9.27 10.98
CA LYS A 70 -4.93 9.75 9.75
C LYS A 70 -3.99 10.58 8.90
N ARG A 71 -3.17 11.44 9.53
CA ARG A 71 -2.18 12.25 8.82
C ARG A 71 -1.07 11.38 8.21
N ILE A 72 -0.49 10.47 8.98
CA ILE A 72 0.60 9.59 8.52
C ILE A 72 0.14 8.71 7.35
N ILE A 73 -1.02 8.08 7.46
CA ILE A 73 -1.57 7.24 6.38
C ILE A 73 -1.81 8.05 5.11
N ARG A 74 -2.28 9.30 5.22
CA ARG A 74 -2.44 10.18 4.04
C ARG A 74 -1.12 10.59 3.41
N GLU A 75 -0.07 10.80 4.20
CA GLU A 75 1.26 11.10 3.66
C GLU A 75 1.84 9.88 2.91
N LEU A 76 1.69 8.68 3.47
CA LEU A 76 2.06 7.42 2.80
C LEU A 76 1.26 7.21 1.51
N ASP A 77 -0.05 7.47 1.54
CA ASP A 77 -0.91 7.34 0.37
C ASP A 77 -0.53 8.30 -0.76
N ASN A 78 -0.27 9.57 -0.43
CA ASN A 78 0.21 10.54 -1.42
C ASN A 78 1.56 10.15 -2.03
N ALA A 79 2.48 9.63 -1.22
CA ALA A 79 3.77 9.15 -1.70
C ALA A 79 3.59 7.98 -2.69
N TYR A 80 2.74 7.00 -2.33
CA TYR A 80 2.40 5.88 -3.20
C TYR A 80 1.79 6.33 -4.53
N LEU A 81 0.79 7.21 -4.49
CA LEU A 81 0.14 7.74 -5.70
C LEU A 81 1.11 8.49 -6.60
N THR A 82 2.04 9.24 -6.01
CA THR A 82 3.08 9.95 -6.76
C THR A 82 3.98 8.97 -7.50
N ILE A 83 4.44 7.92 -6.81
CA ILE A 83 5.29 6.88 -7.41
C ILE A 83 4.55 6.13 -8.53
N GLU A 84 3.29 5.76 -8.31
CA GLU A 84 2.47 5.06 -9.31
C GLU A 84 2.17 5.95 -10.52
N ALA A 85 1.92 7.24 -10.32
CA ALA A 85 1.76 8.20 -11.42
C ALA A 85 3.04 8.34 -12.26
N GLU A 86 4.21 8.40 -11.61
CA GLU A 86 5.50 8.42 -12.30
C GLU A 86 5.77 7.12 -13.07
N ARG A 87 5.43 5.96 -12.49
CA ARG A 87 5.52 4.66 -13.17
C ARG A 87 4.61 4.57 -14.39
N ALA A 88 3.36 5.04 -14.29
CA ALA A 88 2.43 5.07 -15.40
C ALA A 88 2.95 5.95 -16.56
N LYS A 89 3.58 7.09 -16.25
CA LYS A 89 4.24 7.96 -17.23
C LYS A 89 5.47 7.30 -17.87
N ALA A 90 6.27 6.56 -17.11
CA ALA A 90 7.44 5.85 -17.63
C ALA A 90 7.03 4.72 -18.59
N SER A 91 5.96 3.98 -18.27
CA SER A 91 5.45 2.88 -19.08
C SER A 91 4.87 3.36 -20.42
N THR A 92 4.17 4.49 -20.43
CA THR A 92 3.63 5.11 -21.66
C THR A 92 4.72 5.65 -22.60
N LYS A 93 5.89 6.03 -22.08
CA LYS A 93 7.04 6.49 -22.89
C LYS A 93 7.75 5.35 -23.62
N GLY A 94 7.74 4.13 -23.07
CA GLY A 94 8.33 2.94 -23.69
C GLY A 94 7.55 2.42 -24.90
N ALA A 95 6.23 2.57 -24.90
CA ALA A 95 5.35 2.08 -25.98
C ALA A 95 5.48 2.85 -27.31
N LYS A 96 6.05 4.06 -27.31
CA LYS A 96 6.13 4.92 -28.51
C LYS A 96 7.39 4.74 -29.36
N LYS A 97 8.29 3.80 -28.99
CA LYS A 97 9.58 3.60 -29.67
C LYS A 97 9.68 2.30 -30.50
N GLY A 98 8.52 1.71 -30.86
CA GLY A 98 8.44 0.44 -31.61
C GLY A 98 7.51 0.45 -32.82
N GLY A 99 7.12 1.62 -33.35
CA GLY A 99 6.41 1.73 -34.63
C GLY A 99 7.42 1.94 -35.76
N LYS A 100 7.74 0.85 -36.47
CA LYS A 100 8.57 0.83 -37.68
C LYS A 100 7.79 1.33 -38.88
#